data_AF-A0A1I7BBX6-F1
#
_entry.id   AF-A0A1I7BBX6-F1
#
_cell.length_a   1.000
_cell.length_b   1.000
_cell.length_c   1.000
_cell.angle_alpha   90.00
_cell.angle_beta   90.00
_cell.angle_gamma   90.00
#
_symmetry.space_group_name_H-M   'P 1'
#
loop_
_entity.id
_entity.type
_entity.pdbx_description
1 polymer ?
#
loop_
_entity_poly.entity_id
_entity_poly.type
_entity_poly.pdbx_seq_one_letter_code
_entity_poly.pdbx_strand_id
1 'polypeptide(L)'
;MTTENKGYSLAVSHSSKHETKEKIWLKPMSLYVPDVAVEAVAELTSGFSENNSEYVLTVTNNNNGVSVDKEFSSLEALKDPLNAADSIKELINIVRGYESDEETNVCGW
;
A
#
# COMPACT_ATOMS: atom_id res chain seq x y z
N MET A 1 23.98 -10.93 -11.05
CA MET A 1 23.62 -9.74 -10.26
C MET A 1 22.81 -10.23 -9.08
N THR A 2 23.23 -9.95 -7.86
CA THR A 2 22.46 -10.32 -6.66
C THR A 2 21.26 -9.39 -6.62
N THR A 3 20.12 -9.85 -7.13
CA THR A 3 18.85 -9.16 -6.92
C THR A 3 18.51 -9.34 -5.44
N GLU A 4 19.12 -8.51 -4.60
CA GLU A 4 18.74 -8.41 -3.19
C GLU A 4 17.25 -8.13 -3.16
N ASN A 5 16.49 -9.01 -2.51
CA ASN A 5 15.05 -8.82 -2.38
C ASN A 5 14.84 -7.59 -1.48
N LYS A 6 14.49 -6.47 -2.08
CA LYS A 6 14.26 -5.20 -1.37
C LYS A 6 12.83 -5.11 -0.79
N GLY A 7 12.01 -6.13 -1.02
CA GLY A 7 10.63 -6.20 -0.52
C GLY A 7 9.70 -5.13 -1.10
N TYR A 8 8.57 -4.96 -0.43
CA TYR A 8 7.53 -3.99 -0.74
C TYR A 8 7.46 -2.96 0.38
N SER A 9 7.47 -1.67 0.08
CA SER A 9 7.19 -0.61 1.04
C SER A 9 5.71 -0.30 1.06
N LEU A 10 5.10 -0.30 2.24
CA LEU A 10 3.75 0.18 2.48
C LEU A 10 3.84 1.53 3.18
N ALA A 11 3.32 2.57 2.56
CA ALA A 11 3.32 3.92 3.10
C ALA A 11 1.89 4.45 3.26
N VAL A 12 1.61 5.14 4.36
CA VAL A 12 0.38 5.90 4.59
C VAL A 12 0.77 7.36 4.73
N SER A 13 0.24 8.18 3.84
CA SER A 13 0.46 9.62 3.80
C SER A 13 -0.83 10.35 4.18
N HIS A 14 -0.69 11.40 4.99
CA HIS A 14 -1.81 12.29 5.32
C HIS A 14 -1.67 13.60 4.55
N SER A 15 -2.57 13.83 3.60
CA SER A 15 -2.53 14.98 2.67
C SER A 15 -2.38 16.31 3.40
N SER A 16 -3.10 16.51 4.51
CA SER A 16 -3.11 17.78 5.23
C SER A 16 -1.92 18.03 6.16
N LYS A 17 -1.17 16.99 6.57
CA LYS A 17 -0.04 17.16 7.50
C LYS A 17 1.32 16.91 6.86
N HIS A 18 1.36 16.45 5.60
CA HIS A 18 2.60 16.05 4.95
C HIS A 18 3.38 15.00 5.78
N GLU A 19 2.64 14.23 6.60
CA GLU A 19 3.18 13.18 7.44
C GLU A 19 2.97 11.86 6.71
N THR A 20 4.07 11.20 6.40
CA THR A 20 4.09 9.89 5.74
C THR A 20 4.75 8.89 6.66
N LYS A 21 4.05 7.79 6.93
CA LYS A 21 4.61 6.66 7.65
C LYS A 21 4.76 5.51 6.68
N GLU A 22 5.99 5.02 6.53
CA GLU A 22 6.30 3.88 5.69
C GLU A 22 6.85 2.71 6.51
N LYS A 23 6.58 1.49 6.04
CA LYS A 23 7.13 0.25 6.57
C LYS A 23 7.49 -0.69 5.44
N ILE A 24 8.69 -1.26 5.52
CA ILE A 24 9.20 -2.21 4.52
C ILE A 24 8.79 -3.63 4.90
N TRP A 25 8.22 -4.33 3.93
CA TRP A 25 7.76 -5.71 4.00
C TRP A 25 8.58 -6.59 3.07
N LEU A 26 9.49 -7.38 3.63
CA LEU A 26 10.31 -8.32 2.87
C LEU A 26 9.50 -9.50 2.29
N LYS A 27 8.33 -9.79 2.87
CA LYS A 27 7.44 -10.87 2.45
C LYS A 27 6.06 -10.31 2.07
N PRO A 28 5.85 -9.90 0.81
CA PRO A 28 4.55 -9.36 0.37
C PRO A 28 3.41 -10.38 0.47
N MET A 29 3.71 -11.69 0.43
CA MET A 29 2.70 -12.74 0.60
C MET A 29 2.00 -12.70 1.95
N SER A 30 2.66 -12.21 3.01
CA SER A 30 2.04 -12.08 4.32
C SER A 30 0.91 -11.04 4.33
N LEU A 31 0.98 -10.03 3.46
CA LEU A 31 -0.03 -8.98 3.35
C LEU A 31 -1.33 -9.45 2.66
N TYR A 32 -1.37 -10.66 2.09
CA TYR A 32 -2.63 -11.28 1.65
C TYR A 32 -3.47 -11.81 2.81
N VAL A 33 -2.86 -11.98 4.00
CA VAL A 33 -3.61 -12.34 5.19
C VAL A 33 -4.32 -11.08 5.67
N PRO A 34 -5.66 -11.07 5.71
CA PRO A 34 -6.42 -9.88 6.08
C PRO A 34 -6.02 -9.36 7.46
N ASP A 35 -5.82 -10.26 8.42
CA ASP A 35 -5.38 -9.91 9.77
C ASP A 35 -4.04 -9.13 9.78
N VAL A 36 -3.06 -9.59 8.99
CA VAL A 36 -1.75 -8.94 8.86
C VAL A 36 -1.87 -7.59 8.12
N ALA A 37 -2.69 -7.53 7.07
CA ALA A 37 -2.92 -6.28 6.33
C ALA A 37 -3.56 -5.21 7.21
N VAL A 38 -4.58 -5.61 7.99
CA VAL A 38 -5.27 -4.73 8.93
C VAL A 38 -4.33 -4.27 10.04
N GLU A 39 -3.55 -5.18 10.63
CA GLU A 39 -2.56 -4.83 11.63
C GLU A 39 -1.50 -3.86 11.08
N ALA A 40 -1.03 -4.08 9.85
CA ALA A 40 -0.07 -3.20 9.19
C ALA A 40 -0.62 -1.78 9.01
N VAL A 41 -1.85 -1.65 8.52
CA VAL A 41 -2.51 -0.35 8.35
C VAL A 41 -2.83 0.28 9.70
N ALA A 42 -3.28 -0.51 10.68
CA ALA A 42 -3.53 -0.04 12.04
C ALA A 42 -2.25 0.52 12.67
N GLU A 43 -1.12 -0.16 12.52
CA GLU A 43 0.18 0.29 13.03
C GLU A 43 0.65 1.58 12.34
N LEU A 44 0.57 1.64 11.01
CA LEU A 44 0.88 2.85 10.25
C LEU A 44 -0.06 3.99 10.64
N THR A 45 -1.35 3.70 10.85
CA THR A 45 -2.33 4.70 11.27
C THR A 45 -2.26 5.07 12.76
N SER A 46 -1.53 4.29 13.58
CA SER A 46 -1.48 4.37 15.07
C SER A 46 -0.85 5.66 15.65
N GLY A 47 -0.62 6.69 14.85
CA GLY A 47 -0.27 8.03 15.35
C GLY A 47 -0.94 9.17 14.60
N PHE A 48 -1.78 8.88 13.62
CA PHE A 48 -2.57 9.90 12.95
C PHE A 48 -3.78 10.22 13.84
N SER A 49 -4.00 11.50 14.13
CA SER A 49 -5.24 11.92 14.80
C SER A 49 -6.42 11.71 13.86
N GLU A 50 -7.53 11.18 14.37
CA GLU A 50 -8.77 10.97 13.62
C GLU A 50 -9.33 12.32 13.19
N ASN A 51 -8.98 12.75 11.99
CA ASN A 51 -9.49 13.95 11.36
C ASN A 51 -10.13 13.54 10.03
N ASN A 52 -11.17 14.28 9.64
CA ASN A 52 -11.79 14.15 8.32
C ASN A 52 -10.84 14.75 7.29
N SER A 53 -9.85 13.96 6.90
CA SER A 53 -8.76 14.36 6.02
C SER A 53 -8.43 13.19 5.09
N GLU A 54 -7.90 13.53 3.93
CA GLU A 54 -7.57 12.57 2.89
C GLU A 54 -6.31 11.79 3.25
N TYR A 55 -6.43 10.47 3.29
CA TYR A 55 -5.32 9.55 3.51
C TYR A 55 -4.98 8.85 2.21
N VAL A 56 -3.70 8.67 1.94
CA VAL A 56 -3.21 7.99 0.75
C VAL A 56 -2.39 6.79 1.19
N LEU A 57 -2.80 5.60 0.76
CA LEU A 57 -2.06 4.36 0.94
C LEU A 57 -1.24 4.09 -0.31
N THR A 58 0.08 4.02 -0.18
CA THR A 58 1.00 3.75 -1.29
C THR A 58 1.69 2.41 -1.05
N VAL A 59 1.69 1.53 -2.06
CA VAL A 59 2.49 0.31 -2.09
C VAL A 59 3.55 0.46 -3.15
N THR A 60 4.81 0.33 -2.76
CA THR A 60 5.96 0.40 -3.67
C THR A 60 6.72 -0.91 -3.66
N ASN A 61 6.91 -1.53 -4.82
CA ASN A 61 7.82 -2.65 -4.96
C ASN A 61 9.24 -2.13 -5.17
N ASN A 62 10.09 -2.28 -4.16
CA ASN A 62 11.46 -1.80 -4.19
C ASN A 62 12.38 -2.62 -5.11
N ASN A 63 11.93 -3.79 -5.58
CA ASN A 63 12.70 -4.60 -6.52
C ASN A 63 12.71 -3.96 -7.92
N ASN A 64 11.57 -3.42 -8.36
CA ASN A 64 11.41 -2.84 -9.70
C ASN A 64 11.14 -1.32 -9.69
N GLY A 65 10.85 -0.73 -8.54
CA GLY A 65 10.54 0.69 -8.37
C GLY A 65 9.10 1.09 -8.70
N VAL A 66 8.21 0.12 -8.96
CA VAL A 66 6.79 0.38 -9.25
C VAL A 66 6.05 0.74 -7.97
N SER A 67 5.36 1.86 -7.96
CA SER A 67 4.51 2.33 -6.85
C SER A 67 3.08 2.56 -7.31
N VAL A 68 2.12 2.15 -6.48
CA VAL A 68 0.69 2.38 -6.71
C VAL A 68 0.10 2.95 -5.43
N ASP A 69 -0.68 4.01 -5.57
CA ASP A 69 -1.37 4.68 -4.48
C ASP A 69 -2.90 4.54 -4.59
N LYS A 70 -3.56 4.63 -3.43
CA LYS A 70 -5.00 4.62 -3.28
C LYS A 70 -5.43 5.64 -2.24
N GLU A 71 -6.38 6.47 -2.59
CA GLU A 71 -6.89 7.54 -1.76
C GLU A 71 -8.10 7.07 -0.93
N PHE A 72 -8.16 7.54 0.31
CA PHE A 72 -9.23 7.26 1.27
C PHE A 72 -9.77 8.57 1.82
N SER A 73 -11.09 8.72 1.75
CA SER A 73 -11.78 9.93 2.20
C SER A 73 -11.76 10.11 3.73
N SER A 74 -11.43 9.06 4.49
CA SER A 74 -11.43 9.09 5.96
C SER A 74 -10.52 8.02 6.55
N LEU A 75 -10.01 8.28 7.76
CA LEU A 75 -9.19 7.31 8.51
C LEU A 75 -9.98 6.04 8.85
N GLU A 76 -11.27 6.16 9.14
CA GLU A 76 -12.15 5.02 9.45
C GLU A 76 -12.25 4.07 8.27
N ALA A 77 -12.39 4.60 7.05
CA ALA A 77 -12.40 3.79 5.83
C ALA A 77 -11.05 3.09 5.61
N LEU A 78 -9.94 3.72 5.99
CA LEU A 78 -8.62 3.10 5.92
C LEU A 78 -8.40 2.04 7.00
N LYS A 79 -8.93 2.24 8.21
CA LYS A 79 -8.85 1.29 9.34
C LYS A 79 -9.84 0.13 9.23
N ASP A 80 -10.88 0.26 8.39
CA ASP A 80 -11.86 -0.80 8.20
C ASP A 80 -11.18 -2.09 7.74
N PRO A 81 -11.41 -3.22 8.43
CA PRO A 81 -10.65 -4.43 8.19
C PRO A 81 -10.89 -5.02 6.79
N LEU A 82 -12.09 -4.85 6.24
CA LEU A 82 -12.42 -5.32 4.89
C LEU A 82 -11.75 -4.42 3.86
N ASN A 83 -11.88 -3.11 4.04
CA ASN A 83 -11.36 -2.13 3.09
C ASN A 83 -9.82 -2.09 3.08
N ALA A 84 -9.16 -2.21 4.24
CA ALA A 84 -7.72 -2.27 4.37
C ALA A 84 -7.14 -3.52 3.69
N ALA A 85 -7.70 -4.70 4.00
CA ALA A 85 -7.24 -5.96 3.42
C ALA A 85 -7.48 -6.02 1.91
N ASP A 86 -8.66 -5.58 1.45
CA ASP A 86 -9.00 -5.53 0.02
C ASP A 86 -8.07 -4.55 -0.72
N SER A 87 -7.88 -3.36 -0.18
CA SER A 87 -7.02 -2.34 -0.80
C SER A 87 -5.56 -2.76 -0.86
N ILE A 88 -5.00 -3.33 0.22
CA ILE A 88 -3.63 -3.84 0.20
C ILE A 88 -3.47 -4.96 -0.82
N LYS A 89 -4.43 -5.90 -0.86
CA LYS A 89 -4.41 -7.01 -1.82
C LYS A 89 -4.48 -6.50 -3.27
N GLU A 90 -5.37 -5.55 -3.53
CA GLU A 90 -5.50 -4.89 -4.83
C GLU A 90 -4.19 -4.22 -5.24
N LEU A 91 -3.64 -3.34 -4.38
CA LEU A 91 -2.40 -2.62 -4.64
C LEU A 91 -1.22 -3.57 -4.91
N ILE A 92 -1.04 -4.60 -4.08
CA ILE A 92 0.00 -5.61 -4.29
C ILE A 92 -0.21 -6.37 -5.59
N ASN A 93 -1.45 -6.74 -5.92
CA ASN A 93 -1.76 -7.42 -7.17
C ASN A 93 -1.45 -6.54 -8.39
N ILE A 94 -1.74 -5.24 -8.32
CA ILE A 94 -1.41 -4.29 -9.40
C ILE A 94 0.11 -4.19 -9.55
N VAL A 95 0.83 -3.92 -8.46
CA VAL A 95 2.30 -3.79 -8.47
C VAL A 95 2.98 -5.08 -8.94
N ARG A 96 2.47 -6.25 -8.55
CA ARG A 96 2.92 -7.56 -9.06
C ARG A 96 2.55 -7.79 -10.52
N GLY A 97 1.39 -7.31 -10.94
CA GLY A 97 0.96 -7.34 -12.34
C GLY A 97 1.99 -6.65 -13.23
N TYR A 98 2.46 -5.47 -12.82
CA TYR A 98 3.56 -4.75 -13.50
C TYR A 98 4.92 -5.46 -13.46
N GLU A 99 5.16 -6.44 -12.57
CA GLU A 99 6.35 -7.29 -12.64
C GLU A 99 6.23 -8.38 -13.72
N SER A 100 5.00 -8.78 -14.04
CA SER A 100 4.71 -9.85 -14.99
C SER A 100 4.31 -9.34 -16.37
N ASP A 101 4.14 -8.03 -16.52
CA ASP A 101 3.69 -7.37 -17.75
C ASP A 101 4.89 -6.76 -18.48
N GLU A 102 5.60 -7.62 -19.22
CA GLU A 102 6.42 -7.18 -20.36
C GLU A 102 5.54 -6.93 -21.60
N GLU A 103 4.20 -7.00 -21.53
CA GLU A 103 3.32 -6.77 -22.69
C GLU A 103 1.85 -6.54 -22.28
N THR A 104 1.44 -5.30 -21.97
CA THR A 104 0.22 -4.64 -22.47
C THR A 104 0.20 -3.15 -22.12
N ASN A 105 0.68 -2.34 -23.07
CA ASN A 105 0.19 -0.97 -23.23
C ASN A 105 -1.35 -0.99 -23.34
N VAL A 106 -2.05 -0.69 -22.25
CA VAL A 106 -3.44 -0.21 -22.30
C VAL A 106 -3.49 1.20 -21.73
N CYS A 107 -2.78 2.11 -22.39
CA CYS A 107 -3.23 3.49 -22.49
C CYS A 107 -4.55 3.45 -23.25
N GLY A 108 -5.65 3.55 -22.52
CA GLY A 108 -6.99 3.46 -23.05
C GLY A 108 -8.02 3.91 -22.03
N TRP A 109 -8.04 5.20 -21.71
CA TRP A 109 -9.25 6.03 -21.83
C TRP A 109 -8.87 7.52 -21.85
#